data_AF-A0A3D4IU47-F1
#
_entry.id   AF-A0A3D4IU47-F1
#
_cell.length_a   1.000
_cell.length_b   1.000
_cell.length_c   1.000
_cell.angle_alpha   90.00
_cell.angle_beta   90.00
_cell.angle_gamma   90.00
#
_symmetry.space_group_name_H-M   'P 1'
#
loop_
_entity.id
_entity.type
_entity.pdbx_description
1 polymer ?
#
loop_
_entity_poly.entity_id
_entity_poly.type
_entity_poly.pdbx_seq_one_letter_code
_entity_poly.pdbx_strand_id
1 'polypeptide(L)'
;DAADILNELPIKLREEVLAGLDGVLRSQVIDLLRYDENVAGGLMAKELITARVSWTVVQCIEEIRKQIEHVSKFYAVYVVDDQNKLLGRVALQQLILTDSSTLVKDIYDPEIISVETHLEDTEVASVMRKYDMESIPVVNVYGQLVGRITIDDVVDVITEQAEEERQLMSGISEDVEEDDSIWRLTRARLPWLVIGIIGGLISVQFIGIFEADLLRITAIAFFIPLIQATGGNVGIQSSSIVVQSLANPGFVEEGLWGRLAKVFTVAILNGLLLSLIVLAANLLIGGGDERLSVIVSIALFAVVLAASLVGTVTPLVLNKFGFNPALASGPFITTINDLLGLGIYFLTIHLIL
;
A
#
# COMPACT_ATOMS: atom_id res chain seq x y z
N ASP A 1 -13.07 8.59 -17.31
CA ASP A 1 -13.07 8.00 -18.68
C ASP A 1 -12.67 8.94 -19.81
N ALA A 2 -13.54 9.87 -20.25
CA ALA A 2 -13.28 10.64 -21.48
C ALA A 2 -12.05 11.56 -21.37
N ALA A 3 -11.82 12.12 -20.19
CA ALA A 3 -10.62 12.90 -19.90
C ALA A 3 -9.35 12.02 -19.95
N ASP A 4 -9.42 10.81 -19.39
CA ASP A 4 -8.29 9.88 -19.30
C ASP A 4 -7.87 9.40 -20.69
N ILE A 5 -8.82 8.98 -21.52
CA ILE A 5 -8.55 8.63 -22.93
C ILE A 5 -7.90 9.81 -23.67
N LEU A 6 -8.39 11.03 -23.44
CA LEU A 6 -7.81 12.21 -24.09
C LEU A 6 -6.38 12.50 -23.61
N ASN A 7 -6.04 12.18 -22.35
CA ASN A 7 -4.70 12.32 -21.81
C ASN A 7 -3.68 11.42 -22.50
N GLU A 8 -4.09 10.24 -22.95
CA GLU A 8 -3.23 9.31 -23.72
C GLU A 8 -3.03 9.76 -25.18
N LEU A 9 -3.94 10.56 -25.74
CA LEU A 9 -3.86 10.96 -27.14
C LEU A 9 -2.80 12.04 -27.40
N PRO A 10 -2.14 12.01 -28.58
CA PRO A 10 -1.30 13.11 -29.03
C PRO A 10 -2.07 14.42 -29.07
N ILE A 11 -1.40 15.52 -28.70
CA ILE A 11 -2.00 16.87 -28.55
C ILE A 11 -2.89 17.26 -29.73
N LYS A 12 -2.42 17.03 -30.97
CA LYS A 12 -3.18 17.37 -32.18
C LYS A 12 -4.51 16.61 -32.25
N LEU A 13 -4.50 15.32 -31.96
CA LEU A 13 -5.71 14.49 -32.03
C LEU A 13 -6.66 14.85 -30.88
N ARG A 14 -6.13 15.16 -29.70
CA ARG A 14 -6.89 15.66 -28.55
C ARG A 14 -7.67 16.93 -28.90
N GLU A 15 -7.03 17.91 -29.54
CA GLU A 15 -7.69 19.16 -29.97
C GLU A 15 -8.79 18.92 -31.00
N GLU A 16 -8.56 18.03 -31.98
CA GLU A 16 -9.55 17.66 -32.99
C GLU A 16 -10.78 16.99 -32.35
N VAL A 17 -10.58 16.08 -31.39
CA VAL A 17 -11.67 15.42 -30.66
C VAL A 17 -12.44 16.42 -29.81
N LEU A 18 -11.74 17.29 -29.05
CA LEU A 18 -12.38 18.32 -28.23
C LEU A 18 -13.23 19.30 -29.06
N ALA A 19 -12.84 19.58 -30.31
CA ALA A 19 -13.60 20.43 -31.21
C ALA A 19 -14.92 19.79 -31.69
N GLY A 20 -15.01 18.46 -31.68
CA GLY A 20 -16.20 17.71 -32.06
C GLY A 20 -17.20 17.46 -30.93
N LEU A 21 -16.85 17.77 -29.67
CA LEU A 21 -17.73 17.60 -28.51
C LEU A 21 -18.76 18.73 -28.40
N ASP A 22 -19.93 18.42 -27.84
CA ASP A 22 -20.92 19.43 -27.46
C ASP A 22 -20.34 20.43 -26.45
N GLY A 23 -20.81 21.68 -26.47
CA GLY A 23 -20.22 22.79 -25.71
C GLY A 23 -20.18 22.54 -24.20
N VAL A 24 -21.24 21.92 -23.64
CA VAL A 24 -21.32 21.61 -22.20
C VAL A 24 -20.32 20.51 -21.83
N LEU A 25 -20.35 19.40 -22.56
CA LEU A 25 -19.45 18.26 -22.34
C LEU A 25 -17.98 18.67 -22.53
N ARG A 26 -17.70 19.46 -23.58
CA ARG A 26 -16.36 20.00 -23.84
C ARG A 26 -15.84 20.80 -22.65
N SER A 27 -16.66 21.66 -22.05
CA SER A 27 -16.25 22.46 -20.90
C SER A 27 -15.93 21.58 -19.69
N GLN A 28 -16.77 20.58 -19.42
CA GLN A 28 -16.55 19.64 -18.31
C GLN A 28 -15.26 18.84 -18.47
N VAL A 29 -15.01 18.32 -19.67
CA VAL A 29 -13.79 17.56 -19.98
C VAL A 29 -12.55 18.45 -19.88
N ILE A 30 -12.59 19.68 -20.40
CA ILE A 30 -11.47 20.64 -20.27
C ILE A 30 -11.17 20.96 -18.80
N ASP A 31 -12.18 21.04 -17.94
CA ASP A 31 -11.97 21.28 -16.52
C ASP A 31 -11.35 20.07 -15.80
N LEU A 32 -11.68 18.84 -16.22
CA LEU A 32 -11.08 17.61 -15.69
C LEU A 32 -9.62 17.44 -16.14
N LEU A 33 -9.31 17.76 -17.40
CA LEU A 33 -7.95 17.70 -17.98
C LEU A 33 -6.92 18.62 -17.30
N ARG A 34 -7.33 19.44 -16.32
CA ARG A 34 -6.44 20.31 -15.54
C ARG A 34 -5.89 19.64 -14.29
N TYR A 35 -6.50 18.55 -13.84
CA TYR A 35 -6.04 17.81 -12.68
C TYR A 35 -5.05 16.74 -13.11
N ASP A 36 -4.12 16.44 -12.21
CA ASP A 36 -3.25 15.28 -12.35
C ASP A 36 -4.11 14.00 -12.23
N GLU A 37 -3.65 12.91 -12.85
CA GLU A 37 -4.35 11.63 -12.88
C GLU A 37 -4.49 11.02 -11.47
N ASN A 38 -3.42 11.09 -10.67
CA ASN A 38 -3.32 10.42 -9.38
C ASN A 38 -3.89 11.25 -8.20
N VAL A 39 -4.83 12.16 -8.47
CA VAL A 39 -5.51 12.94 -7.44
C VAL A 39 -7.03 12.85 -7.58
N ALA A 40 -7.76 13.19 -6.52
CA ALA A 40 -9.22 13.19 -6.49
C ALA A 40 -9.84 13.95 -7.67
N GLY A 41 -9.20 15.03 -8.14
CA GLY A 41 -9.65 15.79 -9.30
C GLY A 41 -9.50 15.07 -10.65
N GLY A 42 -8.52 14.17 -10.79
CA GLY A 42 -8.36 13.30 -11.95
C GLY A 42 -9.38 12.16 -11.94
N LEU A 43 -9.64 11.59 -10.75
CA LEU A 43 -10.59 10.48 -10.57
C LEU A 43 -12.07 10.92 -10.60
N MET A 44 -12.39 12.20 -10.38
CA MET A 44 -13.78 12.63 -10.21
C MET A 44 -14.57 12.72 -11.52
N ALA A 45 -15.84 12.36 -11.45
CA ALA A 45 -16.84 12.66 -12.47
C ALA A 45 -17.60 13.96 -12.15
N LYS A 46 -17.98 14.70 -13.21
CA LYS A 46 -18.84 15.90 -13.11
C LYS A 46 -20.33 15.58 -13.04
N GLU A 47 -20.71 14.34 -13.38
CA GLU A 47 -22.10 13.88 -13.36
C GLU A 47 -22.57 13.63 -11.92
N LEU A 48 -23.26 14.58 -11.31
CA LEU A 48 -23.76 14.47 -9.94
C LEU A 48 -25.14 15.11 -9.79
N ILE A 49 -25.86 14.72 -8.74
CA ILE A 49 -27.18 15.26 -8.44
C ILE A 49 -27.05 16.27 -7.29
N THR A 50 -27.46 17.50 -7.54
CA THR A 50 -27.50 18.56 -6.52
C THR A 50 -28.91 19.01 -6.20
N ALA A 51 -29.11 19.39 -4.94
CA ALA A 51 -30.30 20.07 -4.46
C ALA A 51 -29.91 21.38 -3.75
N ARG A 52 -30.67 22.45 -3.99
CA ARG A 52 -30.49 23.68 -3.19
C ARG A 52 -31.14 23.53 -1.85
N VAL A 53 -30.48 24.04 -0.81
CA VAL A 53 -30.98 24.05 0.57
C VAL A 53 -32.33 24.79 0.71
N SER A 54 -32.62 25.75 -0.19
CA SER A 54 -33.85 26.54 -0.18
C SER A 54 -35.06 25.86 -0.84
N TRP A 55 -34.88 24.72 -1.50
CA TRP A 55 -35.96 24.03 -2.21
C TRP A 55 -36.91 23.31 -1.26
N THR A 56 -38.17 23.18 -1.66
CA THR A 56 -39.08 22.21 -1.05
C THR A 56 -38.79 20.79 -1.55
N VAL A 57 -39.27 19.76 -0.85
CA VAL A 57 -39.12 18.35 -1.27
C VAL A 57 -39.69 18.12 -2.67
N VAL A 58 -40.85 18.70 -3.00
CA VAL A 58 -41.42 18.57 -4.36
C VAL A 58 -40.54 19.20 -5.43
N GLN A 59 -40.01 20.39 -5.18
CA GLN A 59 -39.08 21.07 -6.11
C GLN A 59 -37.80 20.28 -6.27
N CYS A 60 -37.25 19.76 -5.17
CA CYS A 60 -36.07 18.92 -5.17
C CYS A 60 -36.27 17.68 -6.07
N ILE A 61 -37.37 16.95 -5.90
CA ILE A 61 -37.68 15.77 -6.71
C ILE A 61 -37.85 16.12 -8.20
N GLU A 62 -38.51 17.23 -8.52
CA GLU A 62 -38.66 17.69 -9.91
C GLU A 62 -37.32 18.05 -10.55
N GLU A 63 -36.44 18.75 -9.83
CA GLU A 63 -35.11 19.11 -10.32
C GLU A 63 -34.18 17.90 -10.42
N ILE A 64 -34.28 16.95 -9.49
CA ILE A 64 -33.56 15.66 -9.58
C ILE A 64 -33.98 14.93 -10.88
N ARG A 65 -35.27 14.87 -11.20
CA ARG A 65 -35.76 14.22 -12.43
C ARG A 65 -35.17 14.83 -13.71
N LYS A 66 -35.00 16.16 -13.75
CA LYS A 66 -34.35 16.85 -14.88
C LYS A 66 -32.87 16.51 -14.97
N GLN A 67 -32.18 16.45 -13.84
CA GLN A 67 -30.74 16.16 -13.80
C GLN A 67 -30.44 14.70 -14.20
N ILE A 68 -31.32 13.74 -13.87
CA ILE A 68 -31.15 12.32 -14.20
C ILE A 68 -31.08 12.07 -15.72
N GLU A 69 -31.68 12.92 -16.56
CA GLU A 69 -31.55 12.77 -18.02
C GLU A 69 -30.08 12.81 -18.51
N HIS A 70 -29.19 13.38 -17.69
CA HIS A 70 -27.76 13.53 -17.98
C HIS A 70 -26.85 12.79 -16.98
N VAL A 71 -27.42 12.00 -16.05
CA VAL A 71 -26.65 11.27 -15.04
C VAL A 71 -27.04 9.80 -15.09
N SER A 72 -26.09 8.96 -15.52
CA SER A 72 -26.32 7.53 -15.75
C SER A 72 -26.66 6.75 -14.47
N LYS A 73 -25.95 7.03 -13.37
CA LYS A 73 -26.14 6.45 -12.03
C LYS A 73 -25.85 7.50 -10.97
N PHE A 74 -26.68 7.58 -9.94
CA PHE A 74 -26.42 8.44 -8.79
C PHE A 74 -26.78 7.73 -7.49
N TYR A 75 -25.92 7.87 -6.49
CA TYR A 75 -26.01 7.19 -5.19
C TYR A 75 -26.40 8.14 -4.05
N ALA A 76 -26.25 9.45 -4.28
CA ALA A 76 -26.54 10.48 -3.29
C ALA A 76 -27.05 11.76 -3.97
N VAL A 77 -27.82 12.54 -3.21
CA VAL A 77 -28.20 13.92 -3.56
C VAL A 77 -27.43 14.86 -2.64
N TYR A 78 -26.53 15.64 -3.22
CA TYR A 78 -25.71 16.59 -2.46
C TYR A 78 -26.45 17.92 -2.30
N VAL A 79 -26.44 18.47 -1.09
CA VAL A 79 -27.08 19.75 -0.79
C VAL A 79 -26.05 20.86 -0.86
N VAL A 80 -26.38 21.90 -1.61
CA VAL A 80 -25.52 23.07 -1.81
C VAL A 80 -26.24 24.38 -1.50
N ASP A 81 -25.46 25.41 -1.20
CA ASP A 81 -25.93 26.79 -1.12
C ASP A 81 -25.94 27.50 -2.49
N ASP A 82 -26.23 28.80 -2.50
CA ASP A 82 -26.26 29.59 -3.72
C ASP A 82 -24.91 29.80 -4.39
N GLN A 83 -23.81 29.54 -3.68
CA GLN A 83 -22.43 29.60 -4.16
C GLN A 83 -21.87 28.21 -4.52
N ASN A 84 -22.72 27.18 -4.58
CA ASN A 84 -22.35 25.76 -4.76
C ASN A 84 -21.48 25.17 -3.64
N LYS A 85 -21.45 25.79 -2.45
CA LYS A 85 -20.74 25.22 -1.30
C LYS A 85 -21.44 23.96 -0.82
N LEU A 86 -20.69 22.88 -0.62
CA LEU A 86 -21.23 21.63 -0.09
C LEU A 86 -21.69 21.83 1.35
N LEU A 87 -22.97 21.58 1.62
CA LEU A 87 -23.57 21.68 2.96
C LEU A 87 -23.84 20.33 3.59
N GLY A 88 -24.12 19.30 2.77
CA GLY A 88 -24.52 17.99 3.27
C GLY A 88 -25.10 17.10 2.17
N ARG A 89 -25.86 16.08 2.58
CA ARG A 89 -26.58 15.17 1.66
C ARG A 89 -27.99 14.91 2.14
N VAL A 90 -28.88 14.53 1.22
CA VAL A 90 -30.20 13.99 1.56
C VAL A 90 -30.29 12.56 1.07
N ALA A 91 -30.71 11.66 1.97
CA ALA A 91 -31.01 10.28 1.60
C ALA A 91 -32.28 10.23 0.74
N LEU A 92 -32.27 9.44 -0.33
CA LEU A 92 -33.45 9.27 -1.20
C LEU A 92 -34.69 8.80 -0.44
N GLN A 93 -34.50 7.92 0.55
CA GLN A 93 -35.55 7.48 1.44
C GLN A 93 -36.20 8.66 2.20
N GLN A 94 -35.40 9.63 2.65
CA GLN A 94 -35.89 10.81 3.36
C GLN A 94 -36.75 11.70 2.44
N LEU A 95 -36.36 11.86 1.17
CA LEU A 95 -37.16 12.60 0.19
C LEU A 95 -38.52 11.96 -0.08
N ILE A 96 -38.62 10.63 -0.01
CA ILE A 96 -39.87 9.89 -0.25
C ILE A 96 -40.81 9.95 0.96
N LEU A 97 -40.26 9.91 2.18
CA LEU A 97 -41.04 9.86 3.42
C LEU A 97 -41.51 11.22 3.93
N THR A 98 -40.89 12.31 3.47
CA THR A 98 -41.16 13.67 3.96
C THR A 98 -42.30 14.34 3.19
N ASP A 99 -43.09 15.20 3.86
CA ASP A 99 -44.11 16.01 3.20
C ASP A 99 -43.52 16.91 2.10
N SER A 100 -44.22 16.96 0.96
CA SER A 100 -43.85 17.69 -0.24
C SER A 100 -43.51 19.18 -0.03
N SER A 101 -44.10 19.82 0.98
CA SER A 101 -43.93 21.24 1.31
C SER A 101 -42.76 21.53 2.25
N THR A 102 -42.18 20.50 2.89
CA THR A 102 -41.01 20.63 3.76
C THR A 102 -39.80 21.12 2.97
N LEU A 103 -38.93 21.92 3.60
CA LEU A 103 -37.71 22.42 2.96
C LEU A 103 -36.56 21.41 3.10
N VAL A 104 -35.70 21.36 2.08
CA VAL A 104 -34.46 20.55 2.09
C VAL A 104 -33.58 20.89 3.29
N LYS A 105 -33.53 22.17 3.68
CA LYS A 105 -32.79 22.65 4.87
C LYS A 105 -33.14 21.89 6.16
N ASP A 106 -34.37 21.38 6.27
CA ASP A 106 -34.89 20.77 7.50
C ASP A 106 -34.67 19.24 7.54
N ILE A 107 -34.19 18.65 6.43
CA ILE A 107 -34.05 17.20 6.27
C ILE A 107 -32.68 16.72 5.80
N TYR A 108 -31.76 17.61 5.44
CA TYR A 108 -30.43 17.22 5.02
C TYR A 108 -29.55 16.85 6.22
N ASP A 109 -28.62 15.94 5.97
CA ASP A 109 -27.59 15.54 6.92
C ASP A 109 -26.34 16.40 6.69
N PRO A 110 -25.93 17.25 7.66
CA PRO A 110 -24.73 18.08 7.55
C PRO A 110 -23.43 17.27 7.75
N GLU A 111 -23.50 16.07 8.34
CA GLU A 111 -22.33 15.22 8.53
C GLU A 111 -21.99 14.49 7.23
N ILE A 112 -21.30 15.21 6.34
CA ILE A 112 -20.81 14.67 5.08
C ILE A 112 -19.29 14.63 5.06
N ILE A 113 -18.76 13.48 4.68
CA ILE A 113 -17.34 13.30 4.41
C ILE A 113 -17.11 13.69 2.96
N SER A 114 -16.14 14.57 2.73
CA SER A 114 -15.73 15.05 1.41
C SER A 114 -14.22 15.04 1.30
N VAL A 115 -13.72 15.00 0.08
CA VAL A 115 -12.28 15.06 -0.23
C VAL A 115 -11.98 16.29 -1.05
N GLU A 116 -10.77 16.83 -0.90
CA GLU A 116 -10.31 17.96 -1.70
C GLU A 116 -9.78 17.50 -3.05
N THR A 117 -9.88 18.34 -4.08
CA THR A 117 -9.45 18.02 -5.46
C THR A 117 -7.99 17.57 -5.61
N HIS A 118 -7.14 17.89 -4.65
CA HIS A 118 -5.69 17.61 -4.69
C HIS A 118 -5.27 16.44 -3.80
N LEU A 119 -6.23 15.79 -3.13
CA LEU A 119 -5.97 14.62 -2.32
C LEU A 119 -5.52 13.46 -3.21
N GLU A 120 -4.50 12.71 -2.82
CA GLU A 120 -4.04 11.54 -3.59
C GLU A 120 -5.17 10.51 -3.71
N ASP A 121 -5.25 9.87 -4.87
CA ASP A 121 -6.22 8.81 -5.19
C ASP A 121 -6.20 7.63 -4.18
N THR A 122 -5.03 7.20 -3.73
CA THR A 122 -4.84 6.14 -2.72
C THR A 122 -5.40 6.56 -1.34
N GLU A 123 -5.30 7.85 -1.00
CA GLU A 123 -5.91 8.40 0.20
C GLU A 123 -7.44 8.48 0.05
N VAL A 124 -7.95 8.87 -1.12
CA VAL A 124 -9.40 8.81 -1.42
C VAL A 124 -9.92 7.38 -1.24
N ALA A 125 -9.23 6.40 -1.81
CA ALA A 125 -9.57 4.98 -1.68
C ALA A 125 -9.59 4.53 -0.21
N SER A 126 -8.64 5.00 0.59
CA SER A 126 -8.56 4.72 2.03
C SER A 126 -9.74 5.34 2.80
N VAL A 127 -10.12 6.58 2.49
CA VAL A 127 -11.29 7.24 3.10
C VAL A 127 -12.58 6.51 2.73
N MET A 128 -12.80 6.23 1.44
CA MET A 128 -14.01 5.54 0.98
C MET A 128 -14.14 4.15 1.61
N ARG A 129 -13.04 3.39 1.72
CA ARG A 129 -13.00 2.08 2.37
C ARG A 129 -13.28 2.16 3.87
N LYS A 130 -12.73 3.17 4.56
CA LYS A 130 -12.91 3.34 6.01
C LYS A 130 -14.36 3.60 6.40
N TYR A 131 -15.10 4.30 5.54
CA TYR A 131 -16.48 4.73 5.80
C TYR A 131 -17.52 4.00 4.94
N ASP A 132 -17.13 2.89 4.28
CA ASP A 132 -17.99 2.06 3.41
C ASP A 132 -18.81 2.91 2.40
N MET A 133 -18.15 3.86 1.73
CA MET A 133 -18.81 4.84 0.86
C MET A 133 -18.93 4.33 -0.57
N GLU A 134 -20.15 4.35 -1.12
CA GLU A 134 -20.39 4.06 -2.56
C GLU A 134 -19.96 5.22 -3.47
N SER A 135 -20.00 6.45 -2.93
CA SER A 135 -19.55 7.65 -3.62
C SER A 135 -19.17 8.75 -2.64
N ILE A 136 -18.14 9.52 -2.97
CA ILE A 136 -17.63 10.62 -2.16
C ILE A 136 -17.64 11.94 -2.95
N PRO A 137 -18.18 13.04 -2.37
CA PRO A 137 -18.15 14.34 -3.02
C PRO A 137 -16.73 14.94 -2.99
N VAL A 138 -16.36 15.58 -4.09
CA VAL A 138 -15.09 16.28 -4.24
C VAL A 138 -15.32 17.79 -4.20
N VAL A 139 -14.59 18.48 -3.32
CA VAL A 139 -14.68 19.92 -3.13
C VAL A 139 -13.39 20.62 -3.54
N ASN A 140 -13.52 21.83 -4.07
CA ASN A 140 -12.36 22.69 -4.32
C ASN A 140 -11.90 23.42 -3.04
N VAL A 141 -10.83 24.20 -3.15
CA VAL A 141 -10.26 25.00 -2.04
C VAL A 141 -11.22 26.01 -1.42
N TYR A 142 -12.33 26.36 -2.10
CA TYR A 142 -13.37 27.25 -1.58
C TYR A 142 -14.53 26.47 -0.92
N GLY A 143 -14.45 25.14 -0.86
CA GLY A 143 -15.50 24.25 -0.36
C GLY A 143 -16.67 24.06 -1.33
N GLN A 144 -16.52 24.43 -2.60
CA GLN A 144 -17.54 24.24 -3.61
C GLN A 144 -17.52 22.81 -4.13
N LEU A 145 -18.70 22.21 -4.27
CA LEU A 145 -18.86 20.89 -4.87
C LEU A 145 -18.50 20.96 -6.36
N VAL A 146 -17.48 20.22 -6.76
CA VAL A 146 -16.97 20.24 -8.14
C VAL A 146 -17.04 18.89 -8.84
N GLY A 147 -17.30 17.81 -8.10
CA GLY A 147 -17.38 16.47 -8.65
C GLY A 147 -17.77 15.45 -7.59
N ARG A 148 -17.82 14.18 -7.99
CA ARG A 148 -17.87 13.04 -7.09
C ARG A 148 -16.99 11.92 -7.64
N ILE A 149 -16.55 11.04 -6.76
CA ILE A 149 -15.85 9.81 -7.10
C ILE A 149 -16.75 8.64 -6.72
N THR A 150 -16.79 7.59 -7.53
CA THR A 150 -17.55 6.37 -7.25
C THR A 150 -16.65 5.18 -6.93
N ILE A 151 -17.26 4.18 -6.30
CA ILE A 151 -16.52 3.00 -5.84
C ILE A 151 -15.95 2.17 -7.00
N ASP A 152 -16.58 2.17 -8.17
CA ASP A 152 -16.04 1.50 -9.37
C ASP A 152 -14.68 2.08 -9.78
N ASP A 153 -14.55 3.41 -9.86
CA ASP A 153 -13.26 4.05 -10.18
C ASP A 153 -12.20 3.79 -9.09
N VAL A 154 -12.63 3.75 -7.83
CA VAL A 154 -11.73 3.47 -6.69
C VAL A 154 -11.28 2.02 -6.63
N VAL A 155 -12.06 1.08 -7.15
CA VAL A 155 -11.64 -0.34 -7.18
C VAL A 155 -10.38 -0.49 -8.04
N ASP A 156 -10.30 0.22 -9.17
CA ASP A 156 -9.14 0.18 -10.06
C ASP A 156 -7.89 0.72 -9.33
N VAL A 157 -8.00 1.88 -8.67
CA VAL A 157 -6.93 2.45 -7.83
C VAL A 157 -6.46 1.47 -6.75
N ILE A 158 -7.40 0.78 -6.07
CA ILE A 158 -7.05 -0.22 -5.05
C ILE A 158 -6.29 -1.39 -5.67
N THR A 159 -6.69 -1.84 -6.86
CA THR A 159 -6.02 -2.96 -7.54
C THR A 159 -4.64 -2.60 -8.05
N GLU A 160 -4.48 -1.42 -8.64
CA GLU A 160 -3.20 -0.90 -9.12
C GLU A 160 -2.23 -0.70 -7.95
N GLN A 161 -2.66 -0.06 -6.87
CA GLN A 161 -1.85 0.08 -5.66
C GLN A 161 -1.39 -1.29 -5.12
N ALA A 162 -2.30 -2.28 -5.09
CA ALA A 162 -1.96 -3.63 -4.62
C ALA A 162 -1.00 -4.36 -5.56
N GLU A 163 -1.01 -4.06 -6.86
CA GLU A 163 -0.05 -4.59 -7.82
C GLU A 163 1.32 -3.91 -7.66
N GLU A 164 1.35 -2.59 -7.55
CA GLU A 164 2.58 -1.81 -7.34
C GLU A 164 3.29 -2.25 -6.04
N GLU A 165 2.55 -2.37 -4.93
CA GLU A 165 3.10 -2.87 -3.67
C GLU A 165 3.69 -4.28 -3.83
N ARG A 166 3.03 -5.16 -4.59
CA ARG A 166 3.51 -6.52 -4.84
C ARG A 166 4.78 -6.53 -5.68
N GLN A 167 4.84 -5.71 -6.72
CA GLN A 167 6.02 -5.54 -7.57
C GLN A 167 7.20 -5.03 -6.74
N LEU A 168 7.00 -3.98 -5.93
CA LEU A 168 8.02 -3.45 -5.00
C LEU A 168 8.52 -4.53 -4.03
N MET A 169 7.62 -5.30 -3.42
CA MET A 169 7.99 -6.42 -2.53
C MET A 169 8.81 -7.52 -3.22
N SER A 170 8.74 -7.63 -4.54
CA SER A 170 9.52 -8.59 -5.33
C SER A 170 10.85 -8.03 -5.86
N GLY A 171 11.14 -6.75 -5.61
CA GLY A 171 12.33 -6.08 -6.13
C GLY A 171 12.18 -5.57 -7.56
N ILE A 172 10.99 -5.09 -7.91
CA ILE A 172 10.71 -4.40 -9.17
C ILE A 172 10.41 -2.93 -8.80
N SER A 173 11.09 -1.98 -9.44
CA SER A 173 11.05 -0.56 -9.06
C SER A 173 10.11 0.31 -9.88
N GLU A 174 9.55 -0.21 -10.96
CA GLU A 174 8.64 0.48 -11.88
C GLU A 174 7.46 -0.46 -12.14
N ASP A 175 6.27 0.08 -12.35
CA ASP A 175 5.15 -0.72 -12.83
C ASP A 175 5.43 -1.24 -14.25
N VAL A 176 5.54 -2.56 -14.39
CA VAL A 176 5.90 -3.23 -15.65
C VAL A 176 5.08 -4.50 -15.88
N GLU A 177 4.72 -4.72 -17.13
CA GLU A 177 4.01 -5.91 -17.59
C GLU A 177 4.93 -6.90 -18.32
N GLU A 178 4.50 -8.14 -18.51
CA GLU A 178 5.34 -9.17 -19.14
C GLU A 178 5.67 -8.88 -20.62
N ASP A 179 4.75 -8.22 -21.33
CA ASP A 179 4.87 -7.85 -22.74
C ASP A 179 5.58 -6.51 -22.97
N ASP A 180 5.98 -5.82 -21.89
CA ASP A 180 6.82 -4.63 -21.98
C ASP A 180 8.15 -4.92 -22.68
N SER A 181 8.74 -3.85 -23.23
CA SER A 181 10.04 -3.95 -23.89
C SER A 181 11.11 -4.53 -22.95
N ILE A 182 12.00 -5.37 -23.50
CA ILE A 182 13.14 -5.98 -22.77
C ILE A 182 13.92 -4.92 -21.98
N TRP A 183 14.05 -3.70 -22.53
CA TRP A 183 14.76 -2.60 -21.89
C TRP A 183 14.04 -2.07 -20.65
N ARG A 184 12.71 -1.92 -20.69
CA ARG A 184 11.89 -1.50 -19.55
C ARG A 184 11.94 -2.53 -18.42
N LEU A 185 11.72 -3.81 -18.75
CA LEU A 185 11.85 -4.92 -17.79
C LEU A 185 13.24 -4.99 -17.14
N THR A 186 14.29 -4.78 -17.93
CA THR A 186 15.68 -4.79 -17.43
C THR A 186 15.92 -3.61 -16.48
N ARG A 187 15.47 -2.40 -16.85
CA ARG A 187 15.61 -1.19 -16.03
C ARG A 187 14.85 -1.30 -14.71
N ALA A 188 13.66 -1.89 -14.71
CA ALA A 188 12.84 -2.04 -13.50
C ALA A 188 13.44 -3.04 -12.48
N ARG A 189 14.26 -4.00 -12.93
CA ARG A 189 14.85 -5.05 -12.06
C ARG A 189 16.29 -4.78 -11.67
N LEU A 190 17.09 -4.21 -12.58
CA LEU A 190 18.53 -4.01 -12.39
C LEU A 190 18.91 -3.26 -11.11
N PRO A 191 18.23 -2.18 -10.69
CA PRO A 191 18.57 -1.47 -9.47
C PRO A 191 18.63 -2.39 -8.25
N TRP A 192 17.60 -3.23 -8.07
CA TRP A 192 17.51 -4.18 -6.97
C TRP A 192 18.51 -5.34 -7.09
N LEU A 193 18.72 -5.86 -8.31
CA LEU A 193 19.73 -6.89 -8.55
C LEU A 193 21.15 -6.40 -8.24
N VAL A 194 21.47 -5.15 -8.61
CA VAL A 194 22.77 -4.54 -8.31
C VAL A 194 22.94 -4.34 -6.80
N ILE A 195 21.90 -3.86 -6.10
CA ILE A 195 21.93 -3.74 -4.64
C ILE A 195 22.16 -5.12 -3.99
N GLY A 196 21.48 -6.17 -4.47
CA GLY A 196 21.68 -7.54 -3.99
C GLY A 196 23.11 -8.05 -4.21
N ILE A 197 23.70 -7.80 -5.38
CA ILE A 197 25.11 -8.15 -5.67
C ILE A 197 26.05 -7.42 -4.71
N ILE A 198 25.86 -6.11 -4.51
CA ILE A 198 26.68 -5.32 -3.57
C ILE A 198 26.58 -5.90 -2.16
N GLY A 199 25.37 -6.24 -1.71
CA GLY A 199 25.14 -6.92 -0.43
C GLY A 199 25.88 -8.24 -0.32
N GLY A 200 25.80 -9.08 -1.36
CA GLY A 200 26.54 -10.34 -1.44
C GLY A 200 28.06 -10.16 -1.38
N LEU A 201 28.60 -9.14 -2.05
CA LEU A 201 30.03 -8.82 -1.99
C LEU A 201 30.47 -8.38 -0.58
N ILE A 202 29.62 -7.64 0.14
CA ILE A 202 29.86 -7.30 1.55
C ILE A 202 29.86 -8.56 2.41
N SER A 203 28.93 -9.49 2.17
CA SER A 203 28.90 -10.79 2.86
C SER A 203 30.18 -11.60 2.66
N VAL A 204 30.74 -11.59 1.43
CA VAL A 204 32.03 -12.25 1.15
C VAL A 204 33.16 -11.64 1.97
N GLN A 205 33.26 -10.31 2.03
CA GLN A 205 34.26 -9.63 2.85
C GLN A 205 34.09 -9.96 4.34
N PHE A 206 32.83 -10.01 4.80
CA PHE A 206 32.51 -10.33 6.19
C PHE A 206 32.93 -11.76 6.57
N ILE A 207 32.68 -12.75 5.70
CA ILE A 207 33.15 -14.12 5.89
C ILE A 207 34.68 -14.18 5.97
N GLY A 208 35.38 -13.38 5.16
CA GLY A 208 36.85 -13.30 5.17
C GLY A 208 37.45 -12.86 6.51
N ILE A 209 36.70 -12.09 7.33
CA ILE A 209 37.14 -11.71 8.68
C ILE A 209 37.30 -12.94 9.59
N PHE A 210 36.50 -13.98 9.36
CA PHE A 210 36.47 -15.22 10.14
C PHE A 210 37.18 -16.40 9.46
N GLU A 211 38.08 -16.12 8.50
CA GLU A 211 38.85 -17.14 7.78
C GLU A 211 39.61 -18.08 8.73
N ALA A 212 40.17 -17.54 9.81
CA ALA A 212 40.88 -18.33 10.82
C ALA A 212 39.98 -19.39 11.50
N ASP A 213 38.70 -19.07 11.75
CA ASP A 213 37.74 -19.99 12.35
C ASP A 213 37.29 -21.06 11.35
N LEU A 214 37.11 -20.68 10.07
CA LEU A 214 36.80 -21.61 8.98
C LEU A 214 37.92 -22.62 8.72
N LEU A 215 39.18 -22.21 8.84
CA LEU A 215 40.33 -23.10 8.70
C LEU A 215 40.44 -24.10 9.86
N ARG A 216 39.94 -23.74 11.06
CA ARG A 216 39.88 -24.66 12.21
C ARG A 216 38.77 -25.68 12.04
N ILE A 217 37.58 -25.25 11.62
CA ILE A 217 36.41 -26.11 11.45
C ILE A 217 35.73 -25.77 10.12
N THR A 218 36.11 -26.49 9.08
CA THR A 218 35.57 -26.29 7.72
C THR A 218 34.06 -26.54 7.65
N ALA A 219 33.53 -27.38 8.54
CA ALA A 219 32.10 -27.69 8.61
C ALA A 219 31.22 -26.47 8.95
N ILE A 220 31.78 -25.39 9.54
CA ILE A 220 31.07 -24.12 9.76
C ILE A 220 30.50 -23.57 8.45
N ALA A 221 31.26 -23.68 7.35
CA ALA A 221 30.84 -23.16 6.05
C ALA A 221 29.56 -23.85 5.52
N PHE A 222 29.33 -25.12 5.86
CA PHE A 222 28.18 -25.87 5.38
C PHE A 222 26.85 -25.40 5.98
N PHE A 223 26.89 -24.71 7.12
CA PHE A 223 25.70 -24.15 7.76
C PHE A 223 25.39 -22.71 7.32
N ILE A 224 26.30 -22.04 6.60
CA ILE A 224 26.07 -20.67 6.12
C ILE A 224 24.77 -20.56 5.31
N PRO A 225 24.51 -21.41 4.29
CA PRO A 225 23.27 -21.31 3.51
C PRO A 225 22.02 -21.52 4.36
N LEU A 226 22.07 -22.41 5.36
CA LEU A 226 20.96 -22.67 6.27
C LEU A 226 20.64 -21.45 7.13
N ILE A 227 21.66 -20.81 7.69
CA ILE A 227 21.54 -19.62 8.51
C ILE A 227 20.96 -18.46 7.69
N GLN A 228 21.53 -18.20 6.51
CA GLN A 228 21.10 -17.11 5.62
C GLN A 228 19.67 -17.33 5.14
N ALA A 229 19.35 -18.52 4.62
CA ALA A 229 18.01 -18.83 4.14
C ALA A 229 16.95 -18.70 5.25
N THR A 230 17.26 -19.17 6.46
CA THR A 230 16.31 -19.09 7.58
C THR A 230 16.14 -17.65 8.07
N GLY A 231 17.24 -16.89 8.21
CA GLY A 231 17.20 -15.48 8.58
C GLY A 231 16.43 -14.64 7.56
N GLY A 232 16.71 -14.81 6.26
CA GLY A 232 16.02 -14.14 5.17
C GLY A 232 14.52 -14.44 5.15
N ASN A 233 14.12 -15.71 5.26
CA ASN A 233 12.71 -16.12 5.29
C ASN A 233 11.96 -15.54 6.49
N VAL A 234 12.55 -15.60 7.69
CA VAL A 234 11.95 -15.01 8.90
C VAL A 234 11.81 -13.49 8.77
N GLY A 235 12.82 -12.85 8.18
CA GLY A 235 12.83 -11.44 7.87
C GLY A 235 11.67 -11.03 6.96
N ILE A 236 11.54 -11.67 5.80
CA ILE A 236 10.45 -11.42 4.83
C ILE A 236 9.08 -11.67 5.47
N GLN A 237 8.91 -12.76 6.22
CA GLN A 237 7.63 -13.07 6.86
C GLN A 237 7.25 -12.00 7.89
N SER A 238 8.20 -11.58 8.72
CA SER A 238 7.97 -10.56 9.74
C SER A 238 7.69 -9.19 9.10
N SER A 239 8.44 -8.81 8.06
CA SER A 239 8.21 -7.54 7.35
C SER A 239 6.88 -7.52 6.61
N SER A 240 6.54 -8.60 5.90
CA SER A 240 5.29 -8.68 5.12
C SER A 240 4.05 -8.54 6.01
N ILE A 241 4.04 -9.19 7.19
CA ILE A 241 2.94 -9.03 8.15
C ILE A 241 2.82 -7.58 8.62
N VAL A 242 3.95 -6.91 8.87
CA VAL A 242 3.93 -5.51 9.32
C VAL A 242 3.49 -4.56 8.22
N VAL A 243 3.97 -4.73 6.98
CA VAL A 243 3.56 -3.95 5.81
C VAL A 243 2.06 -4.09 5.58
N GLN A 244 1.54 -5.32 5.54
CA GLN A 244 0.11 -5.58 5.40
C GLN A 244 -0.73 -4.94 6.52
N SER A 245 -0.19 -4.94 7.73
CA SER A 245 -0.84 -4.30 8.87
C SER A 245 -0.86 -2.77 8.75
N LEU A 246 0.19 -2.15 8.20
CA LEU A 246 0.26 -0.70 7.97
C LEU A 246 -0.70 -0.25 6.86
N ALA A 247 -0.93 -1.09 5.85
CA ALA A 247 -1.90 -0.85 4.79
C ALA A 247 -3.37 -0.95 5.25
N ASN A 248 -3.64 -1.40 6.48
CA ASN A 248 -5.00 -1.56 7.00
C ASN A 248 -5.40 -0.42 7.97
N PRO A 249 -6.37 0.45 7.61
CA PRO A 249 -6.71 1.66 8.37
C PRO A 249 -7.19 1.46 9.82
N GLY A 250 -7.58 0.24 10.21
CA GLY A 250 -8.04 -0.12 11.56
C GLY A 250 -7.00 -0.80 12.44
N PHE A 251 -5.77 -0.99 11.96
CA PHE A 251 -4.77 -1.82 12.65
C PHE A 251 -4.10 -1.12 13.87
N VAL A 252 -4.18 0.20 13.98
CA VAL A 252 -3.37 1.02 14.90
C VAL A 252 -3.97 1.15 16.32
N GLU A 253 -4.90 0.29 16.72
CA GLU A 253 -5.48 0.36 18.08
C GLU A 253 -4.59 -0.28 19.16
N GLU A 254 -3.72 -1.24 18.81
CA GLU A 254 -2.74 -1.80 19.76
C GLU A 254 -1.49 -0.91 19.85
N GLY A 255 -1.15 -0.43 21.05
CA GLY A 255 0.08 0.33 21.29
C GLY A 255 1.35 -0.44 20.89
N LEU A 256 2.36 0.29 20.37
CA LEU A 256 3.63 -0.25 19.84
C LEU A 256 4.29 -1.32 20.72
N TRP A 257 4.26 -1.13 22.05
CA TRP A 257 4.87 -2.04 23.01
C TRP A 257 4.20 -3.42 23.08
N GLY A 258 2.86 -3.48 23.02
CA GLY A 258 2.12 -4.74 23.00
C GLY A 258 2.44 -5.55 21.74
N ARG A 259 2.53 -4.85 20.61
CA ARG A 259 2.92 -5.44 19.32
C ARG A 259 4.33 -6.03 19.36
N LEU A 260 5.32 -5.26 19.83
CA LEU A 260 6.70 -5.72 19.92
C LEU A 260 6.83 -6.93 20.87
N ALA A 261 6.09 -6.95 21.98
CA ALA A 261 6.09 -8.10 22.90
C ALA A 261 5.51 -9.37 22.25
N LYS A 262 4.42 -9.24 21.48
CA LYS A 262 3.82 -10.36 20.73
C LYS A 262 4.78 -10.90 19.67
N VAL A 263 5.40 -10.02 18.88
CA VAL A 263 6.41 -10.39 17.88
C VAL A 263 7.60 -11.10 18.53
N PHE A 264 8.13 -10.55 19.62
CA PHE A 264 9.26 -11.15 20.34
C PHE A 264 8.92 -12.55 20.86
N THR A 265 7.69 -12.74 21.37
CA THR A 265 7.21 -14.05 21.83
C THR A 265 7.13 -15.06 20.69
N VAL A 266 6.57 -14.67 19.54
CA VAL A 266 6.50 -15.51 18.34
C VAL A 266 7.90 -15.87 17.84
N ALA A 267 8.82 -14.90 17.84
CA ALA A 267 10.21 -15.11 17.43
C ALA A 267 10.93 -16.12 18.35
N ILE A 268 10.70 -16.08 19.67
CA ILE A 268 11.26 -17.07 20.61
C ILE A 268 10.72 -18.46 20.30
N LEU A 269 9.41 -18.61 20.13
CA LEU A 269 8.79 -19.91 19.88
C LEU A 269 9.29 -20.52 18.57
N ASN A 270 9.30 -19.73 17.49
CA ASN A 270 9.80 -20.16 16.18
C ASN A 270 11.30 -20.46 16.23
N GLY A 271 12.09 -19.59 16.87
CA GLY A 271 13.52 -19.79 17.04
C GLY A 271 13.83 -21.09 17.76
N LEU A 272 13.16 -21.37 18.89
CA LEU A 272 13.36 -22.60 19.66
C LEU A 272 13.01 -23.83 18.85
N LEU A 273 11.87 -23.81 18.15
CA LEU A 273 11.42 -24.93 17.34
C LEU A 273 12.39 -25.22 16.18
N LEU A 274 12.77 -24.19 15.42
CA LEU A 274 13.69 -24.33 14.28
C LEU A 274 15.08 -24.81 14.73
N SER A 275 15.57 -24.26 15.84
CA SER A 275 16.87 -24.65 16.40
C SER A 275 16.86 -26.08 16.91
N LEU A 276 15.76 -26.54 17.52
CA LEU A 276 15.61 -27.93 17.95
C LEU A 276 15.54 -28.89 16.77
N ILE A 277 14.85 -28.51 15.69
CA ILE A 277 14.79 -29.30 14.45
C ILE A 277 16.19 -29.45 13.85
N VAL A 278 16.96 -28.36 13.76
CA VAL A 278 18.33 -28.39 13.22
C VAL A 278 19.26 -29.20 14.13
N LEU A 279 19.15 -29.05 15.45
CA LEU A 279 19.90 -29.87 16.40
C LEU A 279 19.61 -31.37 16.21
N ALA A 280 18.32 -31.74 16.18
CA ALA A 280 17.91 -33.13 16.02
C ALA A 280 18.37 -33.71 14.67
N ALA A 281 18.21 -32.95 13.58
CA ALA A 281 18.67 -33.36 12.26
C ALA A 281 20.19 -33.58 12.23
N ASN A 282 20.97 -32.68 12.83
CA ASN A 282 22.42 -32.82 12.91
C ASN A 282 22.83 -34.05 13.75
N LEU A 283 22.17 -34.32 14.87
CA LEU A 283 22.48 -35.49 15.72
C LEU A 283 22.08 -36.84 15.07
N LEU A 284 21.02 -36.85 14.24
CA LEU A 284 20.50 -38.08 13.62
C LEU A 284 21.14 -38.40 12.27
N ILE A 285 21.44 -37.39 11.46
CA ILE A 285 21.90 -37.51 10.07
C ILE A 285 23.38 -37.17 9.96
N GLY A 286 23.85 -36.19 10.72
CA GLY A 286 25.23 -35.73 10.72
C GLY A 286 26.07 -36.59 11.66
N GLY A 287 26.86 -37.51 11.13
CA GLY A 287 27.93 -38.18 11.89
C GLY A 287 29.09 -37.25 12.30
N GLY A 288 28.80 -35.97 12.59
CA GLY A 288 29.75 -34.89 12.85
C GLY A 288 29.90 -34.54 14.33
N ASP A 289 30.57 -33.41 14.59
CA ASP A 289 30.86 -32.91 15.95
C ASP A 289 29.57 -32.43 16.67
N GLU A 290 29.23 -33.10 17.78
CA GLU A 290 28.08 -32.76 18.62
C GLU A 290 28.17 -31.32 19.16
N ARG A 291 29.38 -30.84 19.48
CA ARG A 291 29.60 -29.48 19.99
C ARG A 291 29.28 -28.45 18.93
N LEU A 292 29.70 -28.68 17.68
CA LEU A 292 29.37 -27.80 16.56
C LEU A 292 27.86 -27.75 16.32
N SER A 293 27.18 -28.90 16.42
CA SER A 293 25.73 -29.00 16.22
C SER A 293 24.94 -28.16 17.22
N VAL A 294 25.37 -28.15 18.50
CA VAL A 294 24.78 -27.29 19.54
C VAL A 294 25.05 -25.81 19.26
N ILE A 295 26.28 -25.45 18.88
CA ILE A 295 26.67 -24.06 18.58
C ILE A 295 25.84 -23.50 17.42
N VAL A 296 25.70 -24.27 16.33
CA VAL A 296 24.89 -23.90 15.17
C VAL A 296 23.43 -23.67 15.57
N SER A 297 22.89 -24.52 16.45
CA SER A 297 21.50 -24.41 16.89
C SER A 297 21.28 -23.17 17.77
N ILE A 298 22.22 -22.84 18.66
CA ILE A 298 22.18 -21.60 19.45
C ILE A 298 22.29 -20.38 18.54
N ALA A 299 23.20 -20.42 17.57
CA ALA A 299 23.37 -19.35 16.60
C ALA A 299 22.10 -19.13 15.77
N LEU A 300 21.48 -20.22 15.29
CA LEU A 300 20.22 -20.15 14.54
C LEU A 300 19.11 -19.52 15.37
N PHE A 301 18.98 -19.87 16.64
CA PHE A 301 18.02 -19.25 17.56
C PHE A 301 18.22 -17.72 17.60
N ALA A 302 19.46 -17.27 17.81
CA ALA A 302 19.78 -15.85 17.87
C ALA A 302 19.52 -15.14 16.52
N VAL A 303 19.82 -15.78 15.39
CA VAL A 303 19.55 -15.25 14.05
C VAL A 303 18.05 -15.07 13.82
N VAL A 304 17.22 -16.06 14.17
CA VAL A 304 15.76 -15.97 14.03
C VAL A 304 15.19 -14.81 14.85
N LEU A 305 15.66 -14.63 16.09
CA LEU A 305 15.25 -13.50 16.93
C LEU A 305 15.60 -12.15 16.29
N ALA A 306 16.85 -11.98 15.87
CA ALA A 306 17.32 -10.74 15.27
C ALA A 306 16.60 -10.44 13.95
N ALA A 307 16.45 -11.45 13.07
CA ALA A 307 15.79 -11.30 11.79
C ALA A 307 14.31 -10.92 11.94
N SER A 308 13.61 -11.50 12.93
CA SER A 308 12.21 -11.16 13.19
C SER A 308 12.06 -9.72 13.72
N LEU A 309 12.97 -9.28 14.59
CA LEU A 309 13.00 -7.91 15.07
C LEU A 309 13.28 -6.92 13.95
N VAL A 310 14.29 -7.18 13.11
CA VAL A 310 14.64 -6.33 11.97
C VAL A 310 13.51 -6.28 10.95
N GLY A 311 12.92 -7.42 10.61
CA GLY A 311 11.74 -7.50 9.74
C GLY A 311 10.56 -6.70 10.28
N THR A 312 10.38 -6.64 11.59
CA THR A 312 9.27 -5.90 12.22
C THR A 312 9.53 -4.39 12.31
N VAL A 313 10.74 -4.00 12.73
CA VAL A 313 11.08 -2.59 13.00
C VAL A 313 11.28 -1.82 11.70
N THR A 314 11.88 -2.43 10.68
CA THR A 314 12.26 -1.73 9.45
C THR A 314 11.07 -1.06 8.74
N PRO A 315 9.94 -1.74 8.46
CA PRO A 315 8.79 -1.10 7.82
C PRO A 315 8.16 0.01 8.68
N LEU A 316 8.14 -0.14 10.01
CA LEU A 316 7.63 0.88 10.93
C LEU A 316 8.47 2.15 10.88
N VAL A 317 9.80 2.00 10.79
CA VAL A 317 10.73 3.12 10.66
C VAL A 317 10.52 3.82 9.32
N LEU A 318 10.44 3.07 8.21
CA LEU A 318 10.17 3.65 6.89
C LEU A 318 8.87 4.45 6.86
N ASN A 319 7.77 3.87 7.36
CA ASN A 319 6.47 4.52 7.44
C ASN A 319 6.54 5.84 8.22
N LYS A 320 7.26 5.85 9.35
CA LYS A 320 7.42 7.05 10.18
C LYS A 320 8.14 8.19 9.47
N PHE A 321 9.03 7.87 8.52
CA PHE A 321 9.75 8.85 7.71
C PHE A 321 9.05 9.17 6.38
N GLY A 322 7.85 8.64 6.13
CA GLY A 322 7.09 8.88 4.90
C GLY A 322 7.59 8.07 3.69
N PHE A 323 8.40 7.03 3.90
CA PHE A 323 8.78 6.11 2.83
C PHE A 323 7.78 4.96 2.74
N ASN A 324 7.54 4.46 1.52
CA ASN A 324 6.69 3.29 1.29
C ASN A 324 7.22 2.07 2.08
N PRO A 325 6.46 1.51 3.04
CA PRO A 325 6.91 0.38 3.85
C PRO A 325 7.14 -0.90 3.07
N ALA A 326 6.53 -1.08 1.89
CA ALA A 326 6.72 -2.25 1.02
C ALA A 326 8.19 -2.41 0.57
N LEU A 327 8.95 -1.31 0.51
CA LEU A 327 10.39 -1.29 0.25
C LEU A 327 11.21 -2.06 1.30
N ALA A 328 10.68 -2.20 2.53
CA ALA A 328 11.31 -2.99 3.59
C ALA A 328 11.00 -4.50 3.51
N SER A 329 10.49 -4.97 2.37
CA SER A 329 10.32 -6.40 2.09
C SER A 329 11.25 -6.87 0.97
N GLY A 330 11.20 -8.18 0.66
CA GLY A 330 11.91 -8.74 -0.50
C GLY A 330 13.44 -8.63 -0.44
N PRO A 331 14.12 -8.23 -1.53
CA PRO A 331 15.58 -8.22 -1.61
C PRO A 331 16.29 -7.33 -0.59
N PHE A 332 15.67 -6.22 -0.18
CA PHE A 332 16.25 -5.31 0.80
C PHE A 332 16.37 -6.00 2.17
N ILE A 333 15.28 -6.61 2.64
CA ILE A 333 15.25 -7.24 3.96
C ILE A 333 16.09 -8.51 4.01
N THR A 334 16.17 -9.28 2.91
CA THR A 334 17.03 -10.47 2.85
C THR A 334 18.50 -10.09 2.90
N THR A 335 18.92 -9.06 2.15
CA THR A 335 20.33 -8.60 2.16
C THR A 335 20.79 -8.17 3.56
N ILE A 336 19.95 -7.41 4.28
CA ILE A 336 20.25 -7.01 5.66
C ILE A 336 20.33 -8.24 6.58
N ASN A 337 19.38 -9.17 6.45
CA ASN A 337 19.36 -10.38 7.28
C ASN A 337 20.47 -11.37 6.95
N ASP A 338 20.98 -11.39 5.73
CA ASP A 338 22.16 -12.18 5.38
C ASP A 338 23.39 -11.66 6.14
N LEU A 339 23.62 -10.34 6.13
CA LEU A 339 24.73 -9.72 6.84
C LEU A 339 24.60 -9.88 8.37
N LEU A 340 23.42 -9.62 8.92
CA LEU A 340 23.14 -9.82 10.34
C LEU A 340 23.25 -11.29 10.74
N GLY A 341 22.73 -12.19 9.90
CA GLY A 341 22.75 -13.62 10.10
C GLY A 341 24.18 -14.16 10.17
N LEU A 342 25.01 -13.79 9.20
CA LEU A 342 26.45 -14.10 9.21
C LEU A 342 27.15 -13.51 10.44
N GLY A 343 26.86 -12.25 10.77
CA GLY A 343 27.39 -11.57 11.95
C GLY A 343 27.13 -12.33 13.24
N ILE A 344 25.87 -12.67 13.49
CA ILE A 344 25.47 -13.40 14.69
C ILE A 344 26.04 -14.82 14.68
N TYR A 345 26.04 -15.49 13.53
CA TYR A 345 26.54 -16.86 13.40
C TYR A 345 28.03 -16.97 13.73
N PHE A 346 28.86 -16.17 13.07
CA PHE A 346 30.30 -16.19 13.31
C PHE A 346 30.67 -15.67 14.69
N LEU A 347 29.97 -14.64 15.20
CA LEU A 347 30.20 -14.16 16.56
C LEU A 347 29.86 -15.24 17.60
N THR A 348 28.76 -15.97 17.41
CA THR A 348 28.36 -17.06 18.31
C THR A 348 29.39 -18.18 18.31
N ILE A 349 29.91 -18.55 17.14
CA ILE A 349 31.00 -19.52 17.03
C ILE A 349 32.25 -19.01 17.75
N HIS A 350 32.70 -17.81 17.43
CA HIS A 350 33.93 -17.24 17.98
C HIS A 350 33.91 -17.12 19.52
N LEU A 351 32.73 -16.88 20.10
CA LEU A 351 32.57 -16.77 21.56
C LEU A 351 32.49 -18.12 22.28
N ILE A 352 31.93 -19.15 21.65
CA ILE A 352 31.65 -20.44 22.30
C ILE A 352 32.73 -21.50 22.01
N LEU A 353 33.44 -21.36 20.89
CA LEU A 353 34.38 -22.34 20.39
C LEU A 353 35.79 -22.11 20.95
#